data_AF-A0AA91RHP9-F1
#
_entry.id   AF-A0AA91RHP9-F1
#
_cell.length_a   1.000
_cell.length_b   1.000
_cell.length_c   1.000
_cell.angle_alpha   90.00
_cell.angle_beta   90.00
_cell.angle_gamma   90.00
#
_symmetry.space_group_name_H-M   'P 1'
#
loop_
_entity.id
_entity.type
_entity.pdbx_description
1 polymer ?
#
loop_
_entity_poly.entity_id
_entity_poly.type
_entity_poly.pdbx_seq_one_letter_code
_entity_poly.pdbx_strand_id
1 'polypeptide(L)'
;MAIAWFIFLGPGESGSKAEWFFGAVVFAVVLVSLWQTATIQRHASQKVAEAAERLRRELVAAEERSAREVAITRRLHQEEMEAKQTLHRAEMEAQRELARVERMHLLKRLQKQAMIEVSRAVGAHTQMLATLWNQAARLLRIEDRDERELAMNPVFEQIGQVVNDFSIELANAHLLVEDDRLHYALDRVNEAAVMAVQVAQDIQVAVIEGHAPEPNPIPPVQRLMHARAADARRLAWELLRTGLDDNAQR
;
A
#
# COMPACT_ATOMS: atom_id res chain seq x y z
N MET A 1 58.37 -70.65 3.58
CA MET A 1 58.12 -71.71 2.57
C MET A 1 59.40 -72.33 1.97
N ALA A 2 60.58 -71.68 2.03
CA ALA A 2 61.84 -72.27 1.52
C ALA A 2 62.51 -73.31 2.45
N ILE A 3 62.29 -73.23 3.77
CA ILE A 3 62.94 -74.13 4.76
C ILE A 3 62.22 -75.49 4.87
N ALA A 4 60.91 -75.54 4.58
CA ALA A 4 60.12 -76.76 4.68
C ALA A 4 60.45 -77.79 3.58
N TRP A 5 60.89 -77.34 2.40
CA TRP A 5 61.26 -78.21 1.28
C TRP A 5 62.59 -78.94 1.48
N PHE A 6 63.50 -78.38 2.29
CA PHE A 6 64.81 -79.00 2.56
C PHE A 6 64.71 -80.20 3.52
N ILE A 7 63.60 -80.32 4.25
CA ILE A 7 63.39 -81.36 5.29
C ILE A 7 62.79 -82.64 4.70
N PHE A 8 62.13 -82.58 3.53
CA PHE A 8 61.39 -83.73 2.97
C PHE A 8 62.21 -84.60 1.99
N LEU A 9 63.40 -84.17 1.54
CA LEU A 9 64.20 -84.86 0.50
C LEU A 9 65.54 -85.48 0.97
N GLY A 10 65.83 -85.55 2.27
CA GLY A 10 67.05 -86.23 2.77
C GLY A 10 66.81 -87.73 3.01
N PRO A 11 67.55 -88.66 2.37
CA PRO A 11 67.38 -90.10 2.60
C PRO A 11 67.87 -90.45 4.01
N GLY A 12 66.99 -91.06 4.80
CA GLY A 12 67.28 -91.44 6.18
C GLY A 12 68.09 -92.73 6.24
N GLU A 13 69.18 -92.73 7.01
CA GLU A 13 69.75 -93.92 7.65
C GLU A 13 70.63 -93.55 8.87
N SER A 14 70.19 -94.01 10.05
CA SER A 14 70.95 -94.30 11.29
C SER A 14 71.76 -93.20 12.03
N GLY A 15 71.16 -92.67 13.11
CA GLY A 15 71.78 -92.55 14.44
C GLY A 15 72.95 -91.57 14.63
N SER A 16 72.66 -90.32 14.97
CA SER A 16 73.68 -89.39 15.49
C SER A 16 73.11 -88.41 16.53
N LYS A 17 73.84 -88.20 17.64
CA LYS A 17 73.53 -87.17 18.67
C LYS A 17 73.27 -85.79 18.06
N ALA A 18 73.82 -85.51 16.88
CA ALA A 18 73.65 -84.26 16.15
C ALA A 18 72.19 -83.97 15.74
N GLU A 19 71.39 -84.99 15.40
CA GLU A 19 69.99 -84.79 14.98
C GLU A 19 69.10 -84.32 16.13
N TRP A 20 69.35 -84.78 17.37
CA TRP A 20 68.60 -84.35 18.55
C TRP A 20 68.94 -82.89 18.93
N PHE A 21 70.21 -82.49 18.81
CA PHE A 21 70.62 -81.09 18.98
C PHE A 21 70.02 -80.19 17.89
N PHE A 22 69.96 -80.66 16.65
CA PHE A 22 69.37 -79.91 15.55
C PHE A 22 67.85 -79.72 15.75
N GLY A 23 67.13 -80.77 16.15
CA GLY A 23 65.72 -80.70 16.51
C GLY A 23 65.44 -79.75 17.68
N ALA A 24 66.27 -79.79 18.73
CA ALA A 24 66.14 -78.91 19.89
C ALA A 24 66.41 -77.43 19.56
N VAL A 25 67.42 -77.15 18.73
CA VAL A 25 67.73 -75.78 18.27
C VAL A 25 66.61 -75.24 17.39
N VAL A 26 66.11 -76.01 16.44
CA VAL A 26 64.98 -75.60 15.59
C VAL A 26 63.72 -75.37 16.45
N PHE A 27 63.43 -76.25 17.41
CA PHE A 27 62.31 -76.08 18.32
C PHE A 27 62.44 -74.80 19.16
N ALA A 28 63.63 -74.51 19.70
CA ALA A 28 63.89 -73.29 20.45
C ALA A 28 63.72 -72.03 19.57
N VAL A 29 64.22 -72.04 18.33
CA VAL A 29 64.04 -70.93 17.38
C VAL A 29 62.56 -70.73 17.04
N VAL A 30 61.78 -71.79 16.87
CA VAL A 30 60.33 -71.70 16.64
C VAL A 30 59.61 -71.15 17.87
N LEU A 31 59.97 -71.59 19.08
CA LEU A 31 59.39 -71.11 20.33
C LEU A 31 59.70 -69.63 20.56
N VAL A 32 60.94 -69.20 20.33
CA VAL A 32 61.35 -67.80 20.38
C VAL A 32 60.64 -66.98 19.31
N SER A 33 60.49 -67.50 18.09
CA SER A 33 59.77 -66.81 17.00
C SER A 33 58.28 -66.63 17.32
N LEU A 34 57.64 -67.66 17.90
CA LEU A 34 56.25 -67.60 18.35
C LEU A 34 56.09 -66.62 19.54
N TRP A 35 57.05 -66.61 20.47
CA TRP A 35 57.05 -65.68 21.59
C TRP A 35 57.28 -64.23 21.14
N GLN A 36 58.23 -63.99 20.22
CA GLN A 36 58.45 -62.69 19.58
C GLN A 36 57.21 -62.23 18.81
N THR A 37 56.56 -63.12 18.08
CA THR A 37 55.30 -62.81 17.37
C THR A 37 54.18 -62.46 18.36
N ALA A 38 54.01 -63.24 19.43
CA ALA A 38 52.99 -62.99 20.44
C ALA A 38 53.23 -61.68 21.21
N THR A 39 54.48 -61.34 21.51
CA THR A 39 54.84 -60.08 22.19
C THR A 39 54.68 -58.88 21.27
N ILE A 40 55.06 -58.99 20.00
CA ILE A 40 54.81 -57.95 18.99
C ILE A 40 53.31 -57.74 18.79
N GLN A 41 52.52 -58.81 18.72
CA GLN A 41 51.06 -58.72 18.62
C GLN A 41 50.45 -58.05 19.87
N ARG A 42 50.92 -58.37 21.07
CA ARG A 42 50.49 -57.70 22.30
C ARG A 42 50.84 -56.21 22.30
N HIS A 43 52.07 -55.83 21.94
CA HIS A 43 52.45 -54.42 21.87
C HIS A 43 51.74 -53.67 20.75
N ALA A 44 51.48 -54.31 19.61
CA ALA A 44 50.66 -53.74 18.55
C ALA A 44 49.23 -53.51 19.03
N SER A 45 48.63 -54.48 19.73
CA SER A 45 47.27 -54.34 20.28
C SER A 45 47.17 -53.22 21.33
N GLN A 46 48.18 -53.07 22.18
CA GLN A 46 48.24 -51.99 23.17
C GLN A 46 48.39 -50.62 22.51
N LYS A 47 49.29 -50.49 21.52
CA LYS A 47 49.48 -49.23 20.78
C LYS A 47 48.22 -48.83 19.99
N VAL A 48 47.54 -49.81 19.40
CA VAL A 48 46.26 -49.58 18.71
C VAL A 48 45.18 -49.12 19.71
N ALA A 49 45.11 -49.74 20.88
CA ALA A 49 44.18 -49.32 21.93
C ALA A 49 44.49 -47.90 22.44
N GLU A 50 45.76 -47.57 22.69
CA GLU A 50 46.17 -46.23 23.13
C GLU A 50 45.92 -45.16 22.04
N ALA A 51 46.19 -45.48 20.77
CA ALA A 51 45.91 -44.57 19.65
C ALA A 51 44.40 -44.36 19.48
N ALA A 52 43.58 -45.41 19.61
CA ALA A 52 42.13 -45.30 19.60
C ALA A 52 41.61 -44.44 20.77
N GLU A 53 42.18 -44.59 21.97
CA GLU A 53 41.81 -43.81 23.15
C GLU A 53 42.19 -42.32 23.01
N ARG A 54 43.32 -42.02 22.37
CA ARG A 54 43.74 -40.64 22.06
C ARG A 54 42.84 -40.00 21.00
N LEU A 55 42.58 -40.73 19.90
CA LEU A 55 41.68 -40.29 18.84
C LEU A 55 40.28 -40.01 19.40
N ARG A 56 39.77 -40.90 20.27
CA ARG A 56 38.46 -40.72 20.92
C ARG A 56 38.42 -39.45 21.76
N ARG A 57 39.46 -39.16 22.53
CA ARG A 57 39.56 -37.93 23.32
C ARG A 57 39.63 -36.68 22.45
N GLU A 58 40.40 -36.71 21.37
CA GLU A 58 40.50 -35.60 20.43
C GLU A 58 39.18 -35.35 19.69
N LEU A 59 38.46 -36.40 19.29
CA LEU A 59 37.13 -36.30 18.68
C LEU A 59 36.12 -35.69 19.65
N VAL A 60 36.08 -36.14 20.91
CA VAL A 60 35.19 -35.56 21.92
C VAL A 60 35.51 -34.07 22.15
N ALA A 61 36.79 -33.72 22.24
CA ALA A 61 37.20 -32.32 22.42
C ALA A 61 36.88 -31.44 21.19
N ALA A 62 36.99 -31.98 19.97
CA ALA A 62 36.62 -31.29 18.74
C ALA A 62 35.10 -31.14 18.60
N GLU A 63 34.34 -32.18 18.95
CA GLU A 63 32.89 -32.18 18.97
C GLU A 63 32.35 -31.16 19.99
N GLU A 64 32.96 -31.07 21.18
CA GLU A 64 32.60 -30.06 22.17
C GLU A 64 32.84 -28.62 21.68
N ARG A 65 33.96 -28.36 20.97
CA ARG A 65 34.24 -27.03 20.40
C ARG A 65 33.25 -26.70 19.28
N SER A 66 33.00 -27.65 18.38
CA SER A 66 32.02 -27.49 17.30
C SER A 66 30.62 -27.24 17.86
N ALA A 67 30.21 -27.98 18.90
CA ALA A 67 28.93 -27.77 19.56
C ALA A 67 28.81 -26.38 20.19
N ARG A 68 29.88 -25.85 20.79
CA ARG A 68 29.89 -24.47 21.33
C ARG A 68 29.81 -23.41 20.23
N GLU A 69 30.57 -23.56 19.15
CA GLU A 69 30.52 -22.64 18.01
C GLU A 69 29.15 -22.63 17.34
N VAL A 70 28.55 -23.80 17.14
CA VAL A 70 27.17 -23.93 16.63
C VAL A 70 26.16 -23.31 17.59
N ALA A 71 26.33 -23.47 18.91
CA ALA A 71 25.45 -22.83 19.88
C ALA A 71 25.55 -21.29 19.86
N ILE A 72 26.76 -20.74 19.73
CA ILE A 72 26.98 -19.28 19.63
C ILE A 72 26.38 -18.72 18.34
N THR A 73 26.68 -19.34 17.20
CA THR A 73 26.15 -18.91 15.90
C THR A 73 24.63 -18.99 15.83
N ARG A 74 24.01 -20.04 16.40
CA ARG A 74 22.55 -20.12 16.52
C ARG A 74 21.97 -18.99 17.35
N ARG A 75 22.60 -18.64 18.48
CA ARG A 75 22.16 -17.52 19.34
C ARG A 75 22.25 -16.19 18.60
N LEU A 76 23.39 -15.91 17.97
CA LEU A 76 23.57 -14.68 17.18
C LEU A 76 22.56 -14.58 16.04
N HIS A 77 22.34 -15.68 15.31
CA HIS A 77 21.35 -15.69 14.24
C HIS A 77 19.92 -15.46 14.77
N GLN A 78 19.58 -16.04 15.92
CA GLN A 78 18.30 -15.81 16.55
C GLN A 78 18.11 -14.34 16.95
N GLU A 79 19.09 -13.74 17.62
CA GLU A 79 19.07 -12.31 17.99
C GLU A 79 18.97 -11.40 16.77
N GLU A 80 19.70 -11.71 15.68
CA GLU A 80 19.63 -10.96 14.42
C GLU A 80 18.23 -11.07 13.77
N MET A 81 17.63 -12.26 13.79
CA MET A 81 16.28 -12.46 13.25
C MET A 81 15.22 -11.74 14.08
N GLU A 82 15.34 -11.75 15.41
CA GLU A 82 14.47 -10.99 16.30
C GLU A 82 14.62 -9.48 16.06
N ALA A 83 15.85 -8.97 15.95
CA ALA A 83 16.12 -7.57 15.63
C ALA A 83 15.53 -7.19 14.26
N LYS A 84 15.74 -8.00 13.22
CA LYS A 84 15.16 -7.76 11.89
C LYS A 84 13.63 -7.78 11.90
N GLN A 85 13.01 -8.70 12.64
CA GLN A 85 11.56 -8.75 12.77
C GLN A 85 11.00 -7.52 13.48
N THR A 86 11.66 -7.05 14.54
CA THR A 86 11.22 -5.83 15.25
C THR A 86 11.35 -4.58 14.39
N LEU A 87 12.48 -4.42 13.67
CA LEU A 87 12.68 -3.32 12.72
C LEU A 87 11.65 -3.36 11.60
N HIS A 88 11.45 -4.53 10.98
CA HIS A 88 10.48 -4.66 9.90
C HIS A 88 9.05 -4.34 10.37
N ARG A 89 8.66 -4.74 11.59
CA ARG A 89 7.36 -4.36 12.16
C ARG A 89 7.24 -2.85 12.34
N ALA A 90 8.26 -2.21 12.90
CA ALA A 90 8.28 -0.75 13.08
C ALA A 90 8.23 0.00 11.74
N GLU A 91 8.94 -0.48 10.71
CA GLU A 91 8.89 0.08 9.36
C GLU A 91 7.49 -0.08 8.74
N MET A 92 6.86 -1.25 8.88
CA MET A 92 5.51 -1.49 8.37
C MET A 92 4.47 -0.62 9.08
N GLU A 93 4.63 -0.37 10.38
CA GLU A 93 3.78 0.57 11.12
C GLU A 93 3.99 2.01 10.63
N ALA A 94 5.24 2.45 10.47
CA ALA A 94 5.54 3.77 9.93
C ALA A 94 4.98 3.96 8.50
N GLN A 95 5.10 2.95 7.64
CA GLN A 95 4.52 2.98 6.28
C GLN A 95 2.99 3.05 6.30
N ARG A 96 2.32 2.36 7.24
CA ARG A 96 0.86 2.45 7.39
C ARG A 96 0.43 3.85 7.83
N GLU A 97 1.13 4.46 8.78
CA GLU A 97 0.82 5.82 9.21
C GLU A 97 1.08 6.84 8.10
N LEU A 98 2.18 6.69 7.35
CA LEU A 98 2.45 7.51 6.17
C LEU A 98 1.33 7.39 5.13
N ALA A 99 0.92 6.16 4.78
CA ALA A 99 -0.16 5.93 3.83
C ALA A 99 -1.50 6.51 4.30
N ARG A 100 -1.79 6.48 5.61
CA ARG A 100 -2.98 7.14 6.19
C ARG A 100 -2.93 8.65 6.04
N VAL A 101 -1.80 9.26 6.38
CA VAL A 101 -1.59 10.71 6.27
C VAL A 101 -1.66 11.17 4.80
N GLU A 102 -1.04 10.43 3.89
CA GLU A 102 -1.10 10.71 2.45
C GLU A 102 -2.53 10.62 1.92
N ARG A 103 -3.28 9.56 2.28
CA ARG A 103 -4.69 9.42 1.90
C ARG A 103 -5.53 10.59 2.40
N MET A 104 -5.34 11.00 3.66
CA MET A 104 -6.04 12.15 4.24
C MET A 104 -5.68 13.44 3.49
N HIS A 105 -4.41 13.65 3.15
CA HIS A 105 -3.99 14.81 2.37
C HIS A 105 -4.57 14.82 0.96
N LEU A 106 -4.64 13.67 0.28
CA LEU A 106 -5.26 13.55 -1.04
C LEU A 106 -6.75 13.89 -1.00
N LEU A 107 -7.49 13.33 -0.04
CA LEU A 107 -8.91 13.65 0.16
C LEU A 107 -9.12 15.14 0.39
N LYS A 108 -8.34 15.75 1.28
CA LYS A 108 -8.40 17.20 1.55
C LYS A 108 -8.10 18.04 0.31
N ARG A 109 -7.16 17.61 -0.55
CA ARG A 109 -6.87 18.31 -1.82
C ARG A 109 -8.02 18.20 -2.81
N LEU A 110 -8.60 17.01 -2.98
CA LEU A 110 -9.75 16.79 -3.86
C LEU A 110 -10.96 17.63 -3.42
N GLN A 111 -11.24 17.66 -2.13
CA GLN A 111 -12.34 18.45 -1.58
C GLN A 111 -12.13 19.95 -1.79
N LYS A 112 -10.90 20.45 -1.60
CA LYS A 112 -10.56 21.85 -1.91
C LYS A 112 -10.70 22.17 -3.39
N GLN A 113 -10.29 21.27 -4.27
CA GLN A 113 -10.45 21.45 -5.71
C GLN A 113 -11.93 21.50 -6.10
N ALA A 114 -12.72 20.55 -5.63
CA ALA A 114 -14.17 20.52 -5.85
C ALA A 114 -14.83 21.84 -5.39
N MET A 115 -14.47 22.33 -4.21
CA MET A 115 -14.95 23.61 -3.68
C MET A 115 -14.66 24.80 -4.60
N ILE A 116 -13.44 24.84 -5.18
CA ILE A 116 -13.04 25.88 -6.13
C ILE A 116 -13.85 25.77 -7.43
N GLU A 117 -14.03 24.56 -7.95
CA GLU A 117 -14.80 24.30 -9.16
C GLU A 117 -16.27 24.68 -8.98
N VAL A 118 -16.90 24.28 -7.88
CA VAL A 118 -18.28 24.67 -7.52
C VAL A 118 -18.40 26.19 -7.41
N SER A 119 -17.49 26.85 -6.68
CA SER A 119 -17.52 28.32 -6.56
C SER A 119 -17.37 29.00 -7.92
N ARG A 120 -16.58 28.43 -8.84
CA ARG A 120 -16.38 28.95 -10.20
C ARG A 120 -17.65 28.74 -11.03
N ALA A 121 -18.23 27.54 -11.03
CA ALA A 121 -19.45 27.21 -11.75
C ALA A 121 -20.62 28.09 -11.29
N VAL A 122 -20.84 28.19 -9.97
CA VAL A 122 -21.88 29.04 -9.37
C VAL A 122 -21.74 30.48 -9.85
N GLY A 123 -20.52 31.03 -9.86
CA GLY A 123 -20.26 32.38 -10.36
C GLY A 123 -20.53 32.54 -11.86
N ALA A 124 -20.03 31.62 -12.68
CA ALA A 124 -20.14 31.68 -14.14
C ALA A 124 -21.60 31.62 -14.60
N HIS A 125 -22.37 30.65 -14.12
CA HIS A 125 -23.77 30.50 -14.51
C HIS A 125 -24.65 31.62 -13.95
N THR A 126 -24.40 32.10 -12.72
CA THR A 126 -25.12 33.28 -12.19
C THR A 126 -24.91 34.50 -13.08
N GLN A 127 -23.68 34.72 -13.56
CA GLN A 127 -23.37 35.82 -14.47
C GLN A 127 -24.03 35.64 -15.85
N MET A 128 -24.06 34.40 -16.35
CA MET A 128 -24.70 34.08 -17.62
C MET A 128 -26.21 34.31 -17.56
N LEU A 129 -26.89 33.85 -16.50
CA LEU A 129 -28.30 34.15 -16.23
C LEU A 129 -28.54 35.65 -16.14
N ALA A 130 -27.72 36.40 -15.41
CA ALA A 130 -27.87 37.85 -15.31
C ALA A 130 -27.81 38.53 -16.70
N THR A 131 -26.91 38.06 -17.57
CA THR A 131 -26.77 38.56 -18.95
C THR A 131 -28.02 38.29 -19.78
N LEU A 132 -28.53 37.05 -19.74
CA LEU A 132 -29.76 36.66 -20.44
C LEU A 132 -30.98 37.43 -19.92
N TRP A 133 -31.09 37.62 -18.61
CA TRP A 133 -32.16 38.42 -18.01
C TRP A 133 -32.13 39.89 -18.42
N ASN A 134 -30.93 40.47 -18.51
CA ASN A 134 -30.78 41.84 -19.02
C ASN A 134 -31.15 41.93 -20.51
N GLN A 135 -30.90 40.86 -21.28
CA GLN A 135 -31.34 40.78 -22.67
C GLN A 135 -32.87 40.66 -22.76
N ALA A 136 -33.49 39.76 -22.01
CA ALA A 136 -34.95 39.63 -21.93
C ALA A 136 -35.63 40.96 -21.55
N ALA A 137 -35.09 41.67 -20.56
CA ALA A 137 -35.60 42.98 -20.14
C ALA A 137 -35.51 44.05 -21.24
N ARG A 138 -34.51 43.98 -22.13
CA ARG A 138 -34.43 44.86 -23.31
C ARG A 138 -35.46 44.49 -24.37
N LEU A 139 -35.62 43.19 -24.64
CA LEU A 139 -36.57 42.68 -25.64
C LEU A 139 -38.02 42.94 -25.24
N LEU A 140 -38.34 42.94 -23.95
CA LEU A 140 -39.67 43.31 -23.44
C LEU A 140 -40.12 44.73 -23.84
N ARG A 141 -39.20 45.60 -24.29
CA ARG A 141 -39.52 46.96 -24.74
C ARG A 141 -39.87 47.05 -26.23
N ILE A 142 -39.76 45.96 -26.99
CA ILE A 142 -40.17 45.91 -28.39
C ILE A 142 -41.69 46.08 -28.45
N GLU A 143 -42.17 47.03 -29.26
CA GLU A 143 -43.61 47.33 -29.36
C GLU A 143 -44.36 46.23 -30.13
N ASP A 144 -43.80 45.79 -31.26
CA ASP A 144 -44.38 44.73 -32.09
C ASP A 144 -44.39 43.39 -31.33
N ARG A 145 -45.58 42.78 -31.25
CA ARG A 145 -45.79 41.54 -30.48
C ARG A 145 -45.05 40.36 -31.11
N ASP A 146 -45.16 40.20 -32.43
CA ASP A 146 -44.64 39.03 -33.12
C ASP A 146 -43.10 39.09 -33.17
N GLU A 147 -42.53 40.28 -33.36
CA GLU A 147 -41.09 40.54 -33.27
C GLU A 147 -40.57 40.31 -31.85
N ARG A 148 -41.30 40.76 -30.82
CA ARG A 148 -40.95 40.53 -29.42
C ARG A 148 -40.94 39.05 -29.07
N GLU A 149 -41.99 38.32 -29.42
CA GLU A 149 -42.09 36.87 -29.18
C GLU A 149 -40.95 36.11 -29.87
N LEU A 150 -40.72 36.39 -31.15
CA LEU A 150 -39.68 35.74 -31.95
C LEU A 150 -38.27 36.01 -31.40
N ALA A 151 -38.02 37.23 -30.92
CA ALA A 151 -36.73 37.59 -30.32
C ALA A 151 -36.55 37.01 -28.90
N MET A 152 -37.63 36.82 -28.14
CA MET A 152 -37.57 36.35 -26.75
C MET A 152 -37.45 34.84 -26.62
N ASN A 153 -38.03 34.05 -27.53
CA ASN A 153 -37.99 32.58 -27.48
C ASN A 153 -36.56 32.01 -27.30
N PRO A 154 -35.55 32.43 -28.10
CA PRO A 154 -34.18 31.94 -27.92
C PRO A 154 -33.55 32.30 -26.56
N VAL A 155 -33.97 33.42 -25.96
CA VAL A 155 -33.49 33.84 -24.64
C VAL A 155 -34.06 32.95 -23.54
N PHE A 156 -35.34 32.59 -23.63
CA PHE A 156 -35.96 31.67 -22.68
C PHE A 156 -35.38 30.26 -22.75
N GLU A 157 -35.14 29.75 -23.96
CA GLU A 157 -34.46 28.46 -24.15
C GLU A 157 -33.07 28.46 -23.52
N GLN A 158 -32.29 29.52 -23.76
CA GLN A 158 -30.98 29.67 -23.15
C GLN A 158 -31.06 29.76 -21.62
N ILE A 159 -32.01 30.51 -21.05
CA ILE A 159 -32.21 30.56 -19.58
C ILE A 159 -32.50 29.15 -19.04
N GLY A 160 -33.37 28.39 -19.69
CA GLY A 160 -33.68 27.01 -19.32
C GLY A 160 -32.44 26.11 -19.34
N GLN A 161 -31.62 26.21 -20.40
CA GLN A 161 -30.37 25.46 -20.50
C GLN A 161 -29.39 25.83 -19.36
N VAL A 162 -29.19 27.12 -19.10
CA VAL A 162 -28.26 27.55 -18.04
C VAL A 162 -28.72 27.06 -16.67
N VAL A 163 -30.02 27.08 -16.37
CA VAL A 163 -30.52 26.58 -15.08
C VAL A 163 -30.39 25.05 -14.97
N ASN A 164 -30.59 24.33 -16.06
CA ASN A 164 -30.36 22.88 -16.08
C ASN A 164 -28.88 22.56 -15.80
N ASP A 165 -27.95 23.22 -16.50
CA ASP A 165 -26.51 23.05 -16.29
C ASP A 165 -26.13 23.42 -14.85
N PHE A 166 -26.71 24.50 -14.32
CA PHE A 166 -26.53 24.91 -12.93
C PHE A 166 -26.95 23.84 -11.93
N SER A 167 -28.10 23.21 -12.16
CA SER A 167 -28.66 22.19 -11.28
C SER A 167 -27.78 20.94 -11.25
N ILE A 168 -27.22 20.55 -12.40
CA ILE A 168 -26.27 19.43 -12.52
C ILE A 168 -24.99 19.74 -11.73
N GLU A 169 -24.42 20.93 -11.91
CA GLU A 169 -23.20 21.32 -11.19
C GLU A 169 -23.43 21.41 -9.67
N LEU A 170 -24.60 21.88 -9.23
CA LEU A 170 -24.98 21.87 -7.82
C LEU A 170 -25.18 20.46 -7.26
N ALA A 171 -25.76 19.54 -8.02
CA ALA A 171 -25.89 18.14 -7.60
C ALA A 171 -24.51 17.47 -7.45
N ASN A 172 -23.60 17.73 -8.39
CA ASN A 172 -22.22 17.27 -8.28
C ASN A 172 -21.49 17.88 -7.07
N ALA A 173 -21.72 19.16 -6.80
CA ALA A 173 -21.20 19.85 -5.62
C ALA A 173 -21.63 19.15 -4.32
N HIS A 174 -22.90 18.75 -4.22
CA HIS A 174 -23.45 18.09 -3.04
C HIS A 174 -22.76 16.75 -2.73
N LEU A 175 -22.35 16.01 -3.76
CA LEU A 175 -21.62 14.74 -3.58
C LEU A 175 -20.19 14.91 -3.08
N LEU A 176 -19.59 16.08 -3.28
CA LEU A 176 -18.16 16.33 -3.00
C LEU A 176 -17.94 17.15 -1.73
N VAL A 177 -18.96 17.87 -1.26
CA VAL A 177 -18.91 18.72 -0.08
C VAL A 177 -19.50 17.96 1.11
N GLU A 178 -18.79 17.97 2.23
CA GLU A 178 -19.22 17.38 3.51
C GLU A 178 -19.44 18.50 4.55
N ASP A 179 -20.16 19.56 4.15
CA ASP A 179 -20.45 20.70 5.01
C ASP A 179 -21.90 21.13 4.86
N ASP A 180 -22.69 20.92 5.91
CA ASP A 180 -24.14 21.16 5.91
C ASP A 180 -24.49 22.63 5.66
N ARG A 181 -23.65 23.57 6.12
CA ARG A 181 -23.88 25.00 5.92
C ARG A 181 -23.74 25.37 4.45
N LEU A 182 -22.74 24.78 3.78
CA LEU A 182 -22.55 24.97 2.35
C LEU A 182 -23.62 24.24 1.53
N HIS A 183 -24.02 23.02 1.89
CA HIS A 183 -25.17 22.35 1.26
C HIS A 183 -26.43 23.23 1.33
N TYR A 184 -26.77 23.71 2.52
CA TYR A 184 -27.91 24.61 2.70
C TYR A 184 -27.79 25.89 1.86
N ALA A 185 -26.58 26.45 1.74
CA ALA A 185 -26.36 27.62 0.90
C ALA A 185 -26.53 27.32 -0.59
N LEU A 186 -26.03 26.17 -1.06
CA LEU A 186 -26.16 25.70 -2.44
C LEU A 186 -27.63 25.41 -2.80
N ASP A 187 -28.38 24.79 -1.88
CA ASP A 187 -29.83 24.57 -2.03
C ASP A 187 -30.59 25.88 -2.24
N ARG A 188 -30.26 26.92 -1.48
CA ARG A 188 -30.87 28.25 -1.68
C ARG A 188 -30.54 28.86 -3.03
N VAL A 189 -29.37 28.55 -3.61
CA VAL A 189 -29.07 28.98 -4.98
C VAL A 189 -29.89 28.19 -5.98
N ASN A 190 -30.07 26.88 -5.76
CA ASN A 190 -30.94 26.04 -6.58
C ASN A 190 -32.39 26.54 -6.55
N GLU A 191 -32.94 26.81 -5.37
CA GLU A 191 -34.29 27.37 -5.20
C GLU A 191 -34.47 28.68 -5.97
N ALA A 192 -33.48 29.57 -5.90
CA ALA A 192 -33.50 30.83 -6.65
C ALA A 192 -33.39 30.62 -8.16
N ALA A 193 -32.67 29.59 -8.62
CA ALA A 193 -32.54 29.25 -10.03
C ALA A 193 -33.84 28.66 -10.58
N VAL A 194 -34.49 27.76 -9.83
CA VAL A 194 -35.82 27.22 -10.16
C VAL A 194 -36.87 28.34 -10.20
N MET A 195 -36.84 29.26 -9.23
CA MET A 195 -37.70 30.44 -9.24
C MET A 195 -37.47 31.31 -10.48
N ALA A 196 -36.22 31.43 -10.94
CA ALA A 196 -35.91 32.16 -12.16
C ALA A 196 -36.54 31.49 -13.40
N VAL A 197 -36.58 30.16 -13.48
CA VAL A 197 -37.28 29.45 -14.57
C VAL A 197 -38.78 29.71 -14.51
N GLN A 198 -39.38 29.67 -13.33
CA GLN A 198 -40.81 29.96 -13.18
C GLN A 198 -41.13 31.38 -13.69
N VAL A 199 -40.32 32.37 -13.31
CA VAL A 199 -40.48 33.73 -13.81
C VAL A 199 -40.24 33.83 -15.32
N ALA A 200 -39.33 33.03 -15.89
CA ALA A 200 -39.12 32.99 -17.34
C ALA A 200 -40.39 32.51 -18.05
N GLN A 201 -41.01 31.45 -17.54
CA GLN A 201 -42.25 30.88 -18.07
C GLN A 201 -43.41 31.87 -17.94
N ASP A 202 -43.55 32.52 -16.78
CA ASP A 202 -44.62 33.51 -16.55
C ASP A 202 -44.48 34.70 -17.52
N ILE A 203 -43.25 35.19 -17.76
CA ILE A 203 -42.99 36.24 -18.75
C ILE A 203 -43.27 35.72 -20.17
N GLN A 204 -42.89 34.48 -20.50
CA GLN A 204 -43.14 33.90 -21.81
C GLN A 204 -44.64 33.82 -22.11
N VAL A 205 -45.44 33.36 -21.13
CA VAL A 205 -46.91 33.35 -21.24
C VAL A 205 -47.45 34.76 -21.46
N ALA A 206 -46.99 35.75 -20.67
CA ALA A 206 -47.42 37.13 -20.84
C ALA A 206 -47.09 37.70 -22.24
N VAL A 207 -45.88 37.42 -22.74
CA VAL A 207 -45.43 37.83 -24.07
C VAL A 207 -46.29 37.20 -25.17
N ILE A 208 -46.57 35.90 -25.07
CA ILE A 208 -47.46 35.18 -25.99
C ILE A 208 -48.87 35.77 -25.92
N GLU A 209 -49.39 36.09 -24.74
CA GLU A 209 -50.72 36.71 -24.56
C GLU A 209 -50.75 38.19 -24.97
N GLY A 210 -49.61 38.79 -25.27
CA GLY A 210 -49.49 40.14 -25.80
C GLY A 210 -49.45 41.25 -24.75
N HIS A 211 -49.23 40.92 -23.47
CA HIS A 211 -49.06 41.91 -22.40
C HIS A 211 -47.67 41.84 -21.76
N ALA A 212 -47.23 42.96 -21.17
CA ALA A 212 -46.00 43.01 -20.41
C ALA A 212 -46.34 42.78 -18.92
N PRO A 213 -45.62 41.91 -18.20
CA PRO A 213 -45.90 41.66 -16.79
C PRO A 213 -45.58 42.90 -15.95
N GLU A 214 -46.60 43.39 -15.22
CA GLU A 214 -46.49 44.50 -14.26
C GLU A 214 -46.81 44.01 -12.83
N PRO A 215 -45.89 44.18 -11.87
CA PRO A 215 -44.55 44.75 -12.00
C PRO A 215 -43.56 43.79 -12.70
N ASN A 216 -42.52 44.34 -13.32
CA ASN A 216 -41.45 43.54 -13.95
C ASN A 216 -40.77 42.62 -12.92
N PRO A 217 -40.88 41.28 -13.06
CA PRO A 217 -40.38 40.34 -12.07
C PRO A 217 -38.86 40.07 -12.20
N ILE A 218 -38.20 40.54 -13.26
CA ILE A 218 -36.79 40.27 -13.55
C ILE A 218 -35.84 40.83 -12.46
N PRO A 219 -35.92 42.12 -12.04
CA PRO A 219 -34.95 42.67 -11.10
C PRO A 219 -34.98 42.01 -9.70
N PRO A 220 -36.14 41.70 -9.10
CA PRO A 220 -36.20 40.92 -7.86
C PRO A 220 -35.50 39.56 -7.95
N VAL A 221 -35.74 38.79 -9.01
CA VAL A 221 -35.13 37.46 -9.22
C VAL A 221 -33.62 37.56 -9.37
N GLN A 222 -33.13 38.49 -10.19
CA GLN A 222 -31.69 38.71 -10.36
C GLN A 222 -31.01 39.05 -9.02
N ARG A 223 -31.60 39.94 -8.22
CA ARG A 223 -31.06 40.30 -6.90
C ARG A 223 -31.03 39.10 -5.97
N LEU A 224 -32.09 38.30 -5.95
CA LEU A 224 -32.15 37.09 -5.14
C LEU A 224 -31.04 36.10 -5.55
N MET A 225 -30.93 35.78 -6.83
CA MET A 225 -29.90 34.89 -7.38
C MET A 225 -28.50 35.36 -7.01
N HIS A 226 -28.17 36.64 -7.24
CA HIS A 226 -26.87 37.19 -6.88
C HIS A 226 -26.59 37.12 -5.38
N ALA A 227 -27.58 37.40 -4.54
CA ALA A 227 -27.43 37.32 -3.09
C ALA A 227 -27.16 35.87 -2.63
N ARG A 228 -27.93 34.89 -3.12
CA ARG A 228 -27.73 33.47 -2.78
C ARG A 228 -26.38 32.96 -3.26
N ALA A 229 -26.02 33.27 -4.51
CA ALA A 229 -24.72 32.90 -5.07
C ALA A 229 -23.56 33.57 -4.32
N ALA A 230 -23.72 34.81 -3.84
CA ALA A 230 -22.71 35.48 -3.03
C ALA A 230 -22.55 34.83 -1.65
N ASP A 231 -23.64 34.46 -0.99
CA ASP A 231 -23.62 33.76 0.30
C ASP A 231 -22.93 32.40 0.18
N ALA A 232 -23.28 31.59 -0.82
CA ALA A 232 -22.66 30.29 -1.07
C ALA A 232 -21.15 30.41 -1.34
N ARG A 233 -20.74 31.36 -2.20
CA ARG A 233 -19.32 31.61 -2.47
C ARG A 233 -18.56 32.07 -1.23
N ARG A 234 -19.17 32.93 -0.40
CA ARG A 234 -18.53 33.39 0.85
C ARG A 234 -18.26 32.20 1.77
N LEU A 235 -19.22 31.29 1.92
CA LEU A 235 -19.05 30.07 2.73
C LEU A 235 -18.00 29.13 2.13
N ALA A 236 -18.02 28.91 0.81
CA ALA A 236 -16.99 28.13 0.14
C ALA A 236 -15.58 28.71 0.38
N TRP A 237 -15.41 30.03 0.28
CA TRP A 237 -14.16 30.72 0.59
C TRP A 237 -13.76 30.63 2.06
N GLU A 238 -14.73 30.70 2.98
CA GLU A 238 -14.50 30.52 4.41
C GLU A 238 -13.93 29.13 4.67
N LEU A 239 -14.57 28.07 4.15
CA LEU A 239 -14.13 26.68 4.28
C LEU A 239 -12.76 26.42 3.65
N LEU A 240 -12.46 27.03 2.50
CA LEU A 240 -11.13 26.96 1.89
C LEU A 240 -10.04 27.56 2.79
N ARG A 241 -10.38 28.64 3.51
CA ARG A 241 -9.44 29.39 4.36
C ARG A 241 -9.26 28.76 5.73
N THR A 242 -10.33 28.35 6.40
CA THR A 242 -10.29 27.77 7.74
C THR A 242 -9.96 26.28 7.72
N GLY A 243 -10.11 25.63 6.56
CA GLY A 243 -10.06 24.18 6.46
C GLY A 243 -11.41 23.58 6.86
N LEU A 244 -11.72 22.42 6.30
CA LEU A 244 -12.94 21.65 6.58
C LEU A 244 -12.87 20.90 7.92
N ASP A 245 -11.80 21.08 8.68
CA ASP A 245 -11.45 20.25 9.84
C ASP A 245 -12.25 20.62 11.11
N ASP A 246 -12.93 21.78 11.15
CA ASP A 246 -13.58 22.29 12.38
C ASP A 246 -15.02 21.79 12.61
N ASN A 247 -15.70 21.23 11.59
CA ASN A 247 -17.12 20.87 11.69
C ASN A 247 -17.38 19.39 12.02
N ALA A 248 -16.36 18.52 12.03
CA ALA A 248 -16.52 17.12 12.42
C ALA A 248 -16.50 16.87 13.94
N GLN A 249 -16.41 17.92 14.77
CA GLN A 249 -16.37 17.85 16.24
C GLN A 249 -17.55 18.53 16.94
N ARG A 250 -18.64 18.85 16.25
CA ARG A 250 -19.88 19.33 16.88
C ARG A 250 -21.08 18.51 16.46
#